data_AF-A0A963MSG9-F1
#
_entry.id   AF-A0A963MSG9-F1
#
_cell.length_a   1.000
_cell.length_b   1.000
_cell.length_c   1.000
_cell.angle_alpha   90.00
_cell.angle_beta   90.00
_cell.angle_gamma   90.00
#
_symmetry.space_group_name_H-M   'P 1'
#
loop_
_entity.id
_entity.type
_entity.pdbx_description
1 polymer ?
#
loop_
_entity_poly.entity_id
_entity_poly.type
_entity_poly.pdbx_seq_one_letter_code
_entity_poly.pdbx_strand_id
1 'polypeptide(L)'
;MEEYLDQISRYFETVPLWPFFLLGVVGLVAIAVEIVNRKRREQAIDSFRYTIETELASMYPRHIRWPENVNQYLCARLPEMQHNFEVLRIFIPQDQLLSYNTAWNKYCDFCRNITDEICAASEQPANIQSGNETTATADENDPKKVFHKLVSDLLAFTNI
;
A
#
# COMPACT_ATOMS: atom_id res chain seq x y z
N MET A 1 44.94 29.05 34.12
CA MET A 1 44.35 28.57 32.84
C MET A 1 45.09 27.33 32.34
N GLU A 2 46.42 27.35 32.32
CA GLU A 2 47.25 26.18 31.96
C GLU A 2 47.03 24.97 32.87
N GLU A 3 46.95 25.16 34.19
CA GLU A 3 46.68 24.09 35.16
C GLU A 3 45.35 23.36 34.91
N TYR A 4 44.30 24.08 34.51
CA TYR A 4 43.00 23.50 34.19
C TYR A 4 43.04 22.68 32.90
N LEU A 5 43.78 23.16 31.89
CA LEU A 5 43.96 22.43 30.64
C LEU A 5 44.81 21.17 30.82
N ASP A 6 45.83 21.24 31.68
CA ASP A 6 46.71 20.11 31.99
C ASP A 6 45.97 19.02 32.78
N GLN A 7 45.10 19.43 33.71
CA GLN A 7 44.23 18.52 34.44
C GLN A 7 43.22 17.81 33.51
N ILE A 8 42.61 18.55 32.57
CA ILE A 8 41.70 17.98 31.58
C ILE A 8 42.43 16.99 30.66
N SER A 9 43.65 17.29 30.23
CA SER A 9 44.44 16.40 29.35
C SER A 9 44.76 15.06 30.02
N ARG A 10 45.18 15.08 31.30
CA ARG A 10 45.45 13.86 32.09
C ARG A 10 44.20 13.00 32.31
N TYR A 11 43.03 13.64 32.41
CA TYR A 11 41.75 12.91 32.47
C TYR A 11 41.46 12.19 31.16
N PHE A 12 41.72 12.80 30.00
CA PHE A 12 41.56 12.13 28.70
C PHE A 12 42.59 11.02 28.45
N GLU A 13 43.79 11.11 29.02
CA GLU A 13 44.81 10.04 28.97
C GLU A 13 44.45 8.82 29.82
N THR A 14 43.76 9.01 30.94
CA THR A 14 43.43 7.95 31.90
C THR A 14 42.05 7.34 31.67
N VAL A 15 41.13 8.08 31.05
CA VAL A 15 39.77 7.63 30.80
C VAL A 15 39.69 6.88 29.47
N PRO A 16 39.18 5.64 29.44
CA PRO A 16 38.95 4.93 28.19
C PRO A 16 37.91 5.65 27.32
N LEU A 17 38.34 6.28 26.22
CA LEU A 17 37.44 6.97 25.28
C LEU A 17 36.74 6.05 24.28
N TRP A 18 37.21 4.81 24.16
CA TRP A 18 36.64 3.80 23.24
C TRP A 18 35.11 3.59 23.36
N PRO A 19 34.44 3.71 24.54
CA PRO A 19 32.98 3.57 24.61
C PRO A 19 32.24 4.69 23.87
N PHE A 20 32.75 5.91 23.89
CA PHE A 20 32.16 7.04 23.16
C PHE A 20 32.32 6.88 21.65
N PHE A 21 33.48 6.38 21.20
CA PHE A 21 33.69 6.03 19.79
C PHE A 21 32.73 4.92 19.35
N LEU A 22 32.59 3.85 20.14
CA LEU A 22 31.62 2.78 19.85
C LEU A 22 30.20 3.31 19.78
N LEU A 23 29.79 4.17 20.72
CA LEU A 23 28.47 4.77 20.75
C LEU A 23 28.25 5.66 19.51
N GLY A 24 29.26 6.44 19.11
CA GLY A 24 29.22 7.23 17.88
C GLY A 24 29.07 6.37 16.61
N VAL A 25 29.80 5.25 16.53
CA VAL A 25 29.70 4.30 15.41
C VAL A 25 28.32 3.64 15.38
N VAL A 26 27.82 3.17 16.53
CA VAL A 26 26.48 2.57 16.64
C VAL A 26 25.40 3.59 16.24
N GLY A 27 25.53 4.85 16.67
CA GLY A 27 24.64 5.94 16.27
C GLY A 27 24.65 6.19 14.76
N LEU A 28 25.83 6.26 14.14
CA LEU A 28 25.98 6.41 12.69
C LEU A 28 25.33 5.25 11.92
N VAL A 29 25.55 4.01 12.37
CA VAL A 29 24.95 2.82 11.76
C VAL A 29 23.43 2.85 11.90
N ALA A 30 22.91 3.23 13.06
CA ALA A 30 21.47 3.34 13.29
C ALA A 30 20.82 4.36 12.33
N ILE A 31 21.41 5.54 12.19
CA ILE A 31 20.95 6.58 11.25
C ILE A 31 21.01 6.07 9.81
N ALA A 32 22.10 5.41 9.41
CA ALA A 32 22.24 4.86 8.06
C ALA A 32 21.18 3.81 7.74
N VAL A 33 20.91 2.89 8.68
CA VAL A 33 19.86 1.88 8.56
C VAL A 33 18.48 2.52 8.45
N GLU A 34 18.20 3.55 9.24
CA GLU A 34 16.94 4.29 9.18
C GLU A 34 16.73 4.95 7.81
N ILE A 35 17.75 5.61 7.27
CA ILE A 35 17.71 6.24 5.94
C ILE A 35 17.45 5.19 4.85
N VAL A 36 18.14 4.05 4.90
CA VAL A 36 17.97 2.97 3.92
C VAL A 36 16.56 2.38 4.02
N ASN A 37 16.06 2.12 5.23
CA ASN A 37 14.72 1.57 5.42
C ASN A 37 13.64 2.55 4.95
N ARG A 38 13.79 3.84 5.23
CA ARG A 38 12.90 4.88 4.71
C ARG A 38 12.87 4.89 3.19
N LYS A 39 14.04 4.85 2.54
CA LYS A 39 14.11 4.82 1.07
C LYS A 39 13.48 3.56 0.47
N ARG A 40 13.71 2.39 1.08
CA ARG A 40 13.09 1.13 0.63
C ARG A 40 11.58 1.16 0.77
N ARG A 41 11.07 1.76 1.83
CA ARG A 41 9.63 1.96 2.06
C ARG A 41 9.03 2.87 0.99
N GLU A 42 9.65 4.01 0.70
CA GLU A 42 9.22 4.93 -0.38
C GLU A 42 9.20 4.19 -1.73
N GLN A 43 10.25 3.43 -2.05
CA GLN A 43 10.29 2.63 -3.27
C GLN A 43 9.20 1.55 -3.35
N ALA A 44 8.87 0.89 -2.23
CA ALA A 44 7.79 -0.10 -2.18
C ALA A 44 6.42 0.54 -2.40
N ILE A 45 6.19 1.72 -1.82
CA ILE A 45 4.98 2.52 -2.03
C ILE A 45 4.86 2.91 -3.50
N ASP A 46 5.91 3.49 -4.08
CA ASP A 46 5.90 3.94 -5.47
C ASP A 46 5.68 2.79 -6.43
N SER A 47 6.35 1.65 -6.20
CA SER A 47 6.20 0.45 -7.04
C SER A 47 4.78 -0.11 -6.97
N PHE A 48 4.16 -0.15 -5.78
CA PHE A 48 2.79 -0.61 -5.62
C PHE A 48 1.78 0.30 -6.33
N ARG A 49 1.92 1.63 -6.15
CA ARG A 49 1.06 2.62 -6.83
C ARG A 49 1.23 2.55 -8.34
N TYR A 50 2.46 2.51 -8.82
CA TYR A 50 2.78 2.40 -10.23
C TYR A 50 2.19 1.13 -10.84
N THR A 51 2.27 0.00 -10.15
CA THR A 51 1.69 -1.27 -10.61
C THR A 51 0.17 -1.17 -10.72
N ILE A 52 -0.52 -0.56 -9.73
CA ILE A 52 -1.96 -0.33 -9.80
C ILE A 52 -2.32 0.57 -10.98
N GLU A 53 -1.61 1.67 -11.16
CA GLU A 53 -1.87 2.63 -12.24
C GLU A 53 -1.61 2.06 -13.63
N THR A 54 -0.63 1.16 -13.76
CA THR A 54 -0.27 0.53 -15.05
C THR A 54 -1.16 -0.66 -15.38
N GLU A 55 -1.32 -1.60 -14.44
CA GLU A 55 -2.12 -2.81 -14.67
C GLU A 55 -3.62 -2.53 -14.76
N LEU A 56 -4.09 -1.52 -14.01
CA LEU A 56 -5.50 -1.13 -13.98
C LEU A 56 -5.76 0.17 -14.73
N ALA A 57 -4.86 0.62 -15.62
CA ALA A 57 -4.94 1.90 -16.34
C ALA A 57 -6.30 2.15 -17.05
N SER A 58 -6.96 1.09 -17.50
CA SER A 58 -8.27 1.16 -18.16
C SER A 58 -9.46 1.30 -17.21
N MET A 59 -9.27 1.00 -15.93
CA MET A 59 -10.31 0.90 -14.89
C MET A 59 -10.09 1.86 -13.71
N TYR A 60 -8.86 2.31 -13.47
CA TYR A 60 -8.47 3.20 -12.38
C TYR A 60 -7.44 4.23 -12.88
N PRO A 61 -7.49 5.51 -12.44
CA PRO A 61 -8.44 6.12 -11.52
C PRO A 61 -9.77 6.52 -12.16
N ARG A 62 -9.88 6.50 -13.50
CA ARG A 62 -11.15 6.71 -14.21
C ARG A 62 -11.50 5.46 -15.00
N HIS A 63 -12.64 4.87 -14.70
CA HIS A 63 -13.12 3.69 -15.41
C HIS A 63 -13.56 4.05 -16.83
N ILE A 64 -12.87 3.53 -17.85
CA ILE A 64 -13.20 3.77 -19.27
C ILE A 64 -14.22 2.72 -19.75
N ARG A 65 -13.88 1.44 -19.61
CA ARG A 65 -14.69 0.30 -20.05
C ARG A 65 -14.19 -0.99 -19.37
N TRP A 66 -15.12 -1.92 -19.12
CA TRP A 66 -14.78 -3.27 -18.68
C TRP A 66 -14.13 -4.07 -19.83
N PRO A 67 -12.98 -4.73 -19.61
CA PRO A 67 -12.40 -5.63 -20.60
C PRO A 67 -13.29 -6.85 -20.82
N GLU A 68 -13.18 -7.48 -22.00
CA GLU A 68 -13.83 -8.76 -22.25
C GLU A 68 -13.25 -9.84 -21.31
N ASN A 69 -14.10 -10.68 -20.71
CA ASN A 69 -13.72 -11.63 -19.67
C ASN A 69 -13.03 -10.94 -18.48
N VAL A 70 -13.76 -10.06 -17.78
CA VAL A 70 -13.26 -9.23 -16.67
C VAL A 70 -12.54 -10.06 -15.62
N ASN A 71 -13.09 -11.21 -15.25
CA ASN A 71 -12.50 -12.13 -14.28
C ASN A 71 -11.09 -12.58 -14.71
N GLN A 72 -10.99 -13.09 -15.94
CA GLN A 72 -9.73 -13.60 -16.48
C GLN A 72 -8.71 -12.47 -16.63
N TYR A 73 -9.16 -11.28 -17.07
CA TYR A 73 -8.32 -10.10 -17.20
C TYR A 73 -7.73 -9.65 -15.87
N LEU A 74 -8.54 -9.60 -14.81
CA LEU A 74 -8.10 -9.21 -13.47
C LEU A 74 -7.23 -10.30 -12.83
N CYS A 75 -7.63 -11.56 -12.95
CA CYS A 75 -6.87 -12.70 -12.43
C CYS A 75 -5.49 -12.84 -13.10
N ALA A 76 -5.33 -12.46 -14.37
CA ALA A 76 -4.04 -12.44 -15.03
C ALA A 76 -3.06 -11.42 -14.43
N ARG A 77 -3.56 -10.35 -13.80
CA ARG A 77 -2.77 -9.23 -13.23
C ARG A 77 -2.53 -9.36 -11.74
N LEU A 78 -3.32 -10.21 -11.07
CA LEU A 78 -3.17 -10.51 -9.65
C LEU A 78 -1.74 -10.91 -9.25
N PRO A 79 -0.97 -11.73 -10.01
CA PRO A 79 0.39 -12.11 -9.60
C PRO A 79 1.35 -10.92 -9.46
N GLU A 80 1.29 -9.96 -10.38
CA GLU A 80 2.17 -8.78 -10.35
C GLU A 80 1.80 -7.82 -9.23
N MET A 81 0.50 -7.61 -9.01
CA MET A 81 0.00 -6.85 -7.87
C MET A 81 0.33 -7.55 -6.54
N GLN A 82 0.25 -8.88 -6.48
CA GLN A 82 0.58 -9.67 -5.29
C GLN A 82 2.06 -9.54 -4.91
N HIS A 83 2.95 -9.53 -5.90
CA HIS A 83 4.37 -9.33 -5.66
C HIS A 83 4.63 -7.99 -4.95
N ASN A 84 4.07 -6.90 -5.48
CA ASN A 84 4.21 -5.58 -4.89
C ASN A 84 3.50 -5.46 -3.54
N PHE A 85 2.37 -6.16 -3.37
CA PHE A 85 1.66 -6.24 -2.08
C PHE A 85 2.55 -6.85 -0.98
N GLU A 86 3.24 -7.95 -1.25
CA GLU A 86 4.13 -8.61 -0.28
C GLU A 86 5.39 -7.78 0.00
N VAL A 87 5.91 -7.06 -0.99
CA VAL A 87 7.05 -6.14 -0.80
C VAL A 87 6.65 -4.99 0.14
N LEU A 88 5.47 -4.39 -0.07
CA LEU A 88 4.97 -3.30 0.77
C LEU A 88 4.63 -3.78 2.20
N ARG A 89 4.12 -5.01 2.34
CA ARG A 89 3.70 -5.61 3.61
C ARG A 89 4.76 -5.55 4.71
N ILE A 90 6.04 -5.68 4.35
CA ILE A 90 7.17 -5.67 5.30
C ILE A 90 7.29 -4.30 5.99
N PHE A 91 6.82 -3.23 5.35
CA PHE A 91 6.88 -1.85 5.84
C PHE A 91 5.58 -1.38 6.50
N ILE A 92 4.54 -2.21 6.51
CA ILE A 92 3.25 -1.87 7.13
C ILE A 92 3.34 -2.10 8.65
N PRO A 93 2.88 -1.13 9.47
CA PRO A 93 2.77 -1.31 10.91
C PRO A 93 1.96 -2.54 11.31
N GLN A 94 2.37 -3.22 12.39
CA GLN A 94 1.76 -4.49 12.80
C GLN A 94 0.26 -4.37 13.15
N ASP A 95 -0.16 -3.23 13.69
CA ASP A 95 -1.55 -2.89 13.99
C ASP A 95 -2.42 -2.77 12.72
N GLN A 96 -1.82 -2.37 11.60
CA GLN A 96 -2.49 -2.20 10.30
C GLN A 96 -2.36 -3.43 9.39
N LEU A 97 -1.50 -4.38 9.74
CA LEU A 97 -1.23 -5.55 8.90
C LEU A 97 -2.47 -6.43 8.70
N LEU A 98 -3.35 -6.53 9.70
CA LEU A 98 -4.62 -7.26 9.59
C LEU A 98 -5.59 -6.58 8.61
N SER A 99 -5.74 -5.26 8.69
CA SER A 99 -6.63 -4.52 7.79
C SER A 99 -6.09 -4.52 6.36
N TYR A 100 -4.77 -4.40 6.18
CA TYR A 100 -4.08 -4.49 4.90
C TYR A 100 -4.31 -5.85 4.22
N ASN A 101 -4.08 -6.96 4.93
CA ASN A 101 -4.34 -8.31 4.40
C ASN A 101 -5.83 -8.53 4.09
N THR A 102 -6.71 -7.98 4.92
CA THR A 102 -8.16 -8.09 4.71
C THR A 102 -8.61 -7.33 3.46
N ALA A 103 -8.05 -6.13 3.21
CA ALA A 103 -8.33 -5.36 2.01
C ALA A 103 -7.85 -6.10 0.74
N TRP A 104 -6.67 -6.70 0.79
CA TRP A 104 -6.14 -7.52 -0.29
C TRP A 104 -6.99 -8.75 -0.58
N ASN A 105 -7.42 -9.47 0.45
CA ASN A 105 -8.29 -10.63 0.30
C ASN A 105 -9.64 -10.23 -0.35
N LYS A 106 -10.26 -9.13 0.10
CA LYS A 106 -11.49 -8.62 -0.52
C LYS A 106 -11.29 -8.26 -1.99
N TYR A 107 -10.16 -7.67 -2.35
CA TYR A 107 -9.81 -7.40 -3.75
C TYR A 107 -9.64 -8.69 -4.56
N CYS A 108 -8.94 -9.69 -4.03
CA CYS A 108 -8.79 -10.98 -4.68
C CYS A 108 -10.13 -11.70 -4.88
N ASP A 109 -10.99 -11.66 -3.86
CA ASP A 109 -12.33 -12.25 -3.91
C ASP A 109 -13.19 -11.54 -4.96
N PHE A 110 -13.10 -10.21 -5.06
CA PHE A 110 -13.76 -9.46 -6.12
C PHE A 110 -13.27 -9.90 -7.51
N CYS A 111 -11.95 -10.01 -7.72
CA CYS A 111 -11.39 -10.43 -9.01
C CYS A 111 -11.85 -11.82 -9.44
N ARG A 112 -12.10 -12.73 -8.48
CA ARG A 112 -12.56 -14.11 -8.74
C ARG A 112 -14.07 -14.22 -8.93
N ASN A 113 -14.85 -13.35 -8.30
CA ASN A 113 -16.31 -13.43 -8.29
C ASN A 113 -16.97 -12.54 -9.35
N ILE A 114 -16.25 -11.53 -9.87
CA ILE A 114 -16.77 -10.68 -10.94
C ILE A 114 -16.98 -11.51 -12.21
N THR A 115 -18.10 -11.28 -12.88
CA THR A 115 -18.42 -11.89 -14.18
C THR A 115 -18.89 -10.81 -15.14
N ASP A 116 -18.73 -11.07 -16.44
CA ASP A 116 -19.16 -10.16 -17.49
C ASP A 116 -20.67 -9.88 -17.41
N GLU A 117 -21.46 -10.83 -16.90
CA GLU A 117 -22.89 -10.69 -16.66
C GLU A 117 -23.21 -9.63 -15.59
N ILE A 118 -22.45 -9.61 -14.48
CA ILE A 118 -22.60 -8.61 -13.41
C ILE A 118 -22.21 -7.23 -13.93
N CYS A 119 -21.14 -7.15 -14.73
CA CYS A 119 -20.71 -5.91 -15.37
C CYS A 119 -21.75 -5.41 -16.38
N ALA A 120 -22.29 -6.28 -17.24
CA ALA A 120 -23.31 -5.93 -18.22
C ALA A 120 -24.65 -5.50 -17.57
N ALA A 121 -25.06 -6.18 -16.50
CA ALA A 121 -26.26 -5.84 -15.73
C ALA A 121 -26.16 -4.45 -15.08
N SER A 122 -24.94 -4.02 -14.70
CA SER A 122 -24.69 -2.68 -14.15
C SER A 122 -24.65 -1.57 -15.20
N GLU A 123 -24.41 -1.89 -16.48
CA GLU A 123 -24.34 -0.93 -17.58
C GLU A 123 -25.69 -0.70 -18.27
N GLN A 124 -26.68 -1.55 -18.04
CA GLN A 124 -28.04 -1.32 -18.52
C GLN A 124 -28.69 -0.19 -17.72
N PRO A 125 -29.05 0.95 -18.36
CA PRO A 125 -29.80 1.97 -17.66
C PRO A 125 -31.14 1.37 -17.25
N ALA A 126 -31.46 1.45 -15.96
CA ALA A 126 -32.77 1.10 -15.44
C ALA A 126 -33.84 1.91 -16.20
N ASN A 127 -34.43 1.31 -17.21
CA ASN A 127 -35.59 1.87 -17.86
C ASN A 127 -36.67 0.79 -17.95
N ILE A 128 -37.78 1.07 -17.26
CA ILE A 128 -39.13 0.51 -17.37
C ILE A 128 -39.47 -0.70 -16.47
N GLN A 129 -39.98 -0.42 -15.25
CA GLN A 129 -41.32 -0.78 -14.70
C GLN A 129 -41.32 -0.53 -13.17
N SER A 130 -41.95 0.54 -12.70
CA SER A 130 -43.35 0.58 -12.22
C SER A 130 -43.60 -0.24 -10.94
N GLY A 131 -43.78 0.48 -9.83
CA GLY A 131 -44.56 0.01 -8.67
C GLY A 131 -43.75 -0.43 -7.46
N ASN A 132 -43.75 0.44 -6.44
CA ASN A 132 -43.50 0.17 -5.01
C ASN A 132 -42.18 -0.48 -4.57
N GLU A 133 -41.53 0.27 -3.67
CA GLU A 133 -40.59 -0.16 -2.62
C GLU A 133 -39.17 -0.57 -3.03
N THR A 134 -38.21 0.19 -2.49
CA THR A 134 -36.78 -0.13 -2.28
C THR A 134 -35.79 0.37 -3.34
N THR A 135 -35.72 1.69 -3.54
CA THR A 135 -34.67 2.42 -4.29
C THR A 135 -33.44 2.78 -3.43
N ALA A 136 -32.88 1.83 -2.67
CA ALA A 136 -31.66 2.06 -1.87
C ALA A 136 -30.50 1.10 -2.17
N THR A 137 -30.76 -0.09 -2.73
CA THR A 137 -29.75 -1.16 -2.86
C THR A 137 -29.14 -1.31 -4.25
N ALA A 138 -29.71 -0.67 -5.28
CA ALA A 138 -29.20 -0.76 -6.66
C ALA A 138 -27.93 0.09 -6.86
N ASP A 139 -27.77 1.19 -6.11
CA ASP A 139 -26.66 2.13 -6.28
C ASP A 139 -25.42 1.78 -5.41
N GLU A 140 -25.61 0.90 -4.43
CA GLU A 140 -24.60 0.44 -3.47
C GLU A 140 -23.78 -0.76 -3.98
N ASN A 141 -24.30 -1.46 -5.00
CA ASN A 141 -23.72 -2.68 -5.57
C ASN A 141 -23.15 -2.51 -6.99
N ASP A 142 -22.99 -1.28 -7.48
CA ASP A 142 -22.35 -1.06 -8.78
C ASP A 142 -20.90 -1.61 -8.73
N PRO A 143 -20.56 -2.62 -9.55
CA PRO A 143 -19.24 -3.24 -9.54
C PRO A 143 -18.13 -2.23 -9.80
N LYS A 144 -18.40 -1.12 -10.51
CA LYS A 144 -17.44 -0.03 -10.72
C LYS A 144 -17.11 0.68 -9.41
N LYS A 145 -18.13 1.05 -8.65
CA LYS A 145 -17.95 1.71 -7.34
C LYS A 145 -17.27 0.79 -6.33
N VAL A 146 -17.67 -0.48 -6.30
CA VAL A 146 -17.05 -1.50 -5.44
C VAL A 146 -15.57 -1.67 -5.80
N PHE A 147 -15.24 -1.81 -7.08
CA PHE A 147 -13.86 -1.90 -7.55
C PHE A 147 -13.04 -0.68 -7.16
N HIS A 148 -13.52 0.54 -7.44
CA HIS A 148 -12.83 1.78 -7.08
C HIS A 148 -12.60 1.89 -5.57
N LYS A 149 -13.59 1.49 -4.76
CA LYS A 149 -13.47 1.46 -3.30
C LYS A 149 -12.39 0.49 -2.85
N LEU A 150 -12.38 -0.74 -3.38
CA LEU A 150 -11.37 -1.75 -3.03
C LEU A 150 -9.95 -1.31 -3.39
N VAL A 151 -9.76 -0.71 -4.57
CA VAL A 151 -8.46 -0.17 -4.98
C VAL A 151 -8.08 1.04 -4.12
N SER A 152 -9.02 1.92 -3.80
CA SER A 152 -8.79 3.06 -2.89
C SER A 152 -8.43 2.61 -1.48
N ASP A 153 -9.08 1.57 -0.96
CA ASP A 153 -8.81 1.00 0.36
C ASP A 153 -7.39 0.42 0.41
N LEU A 154 -6.92 -0.21 -0.67
CA LEU A 154 -5.53 -0.68 -0.80
C LEU A 154 -4.54 0.48 -0.86
N LEU A 155 -4.84 1.53 -1.64
CA LEU A 155 -3.98 2.70 -1.78
C LEU A 155 -3.93 3.55 -0.50
N ALA A 156 -4.93 3.47 0.39
CA ALA A 156 -4.92 4.19 1.66
C ALA A 156 -3.69 3.87 2.52
N PHE A 157 -3.18 2.63 2.45
CA PHE A 157 -1.96 2.19 3.16
C PHE A 157 -0.66 2.74 2.58
N THR A 158 -0.73 3.44 1.44
CA THR A 158 0.43 4.09 0.81
C THR A 158 0.59 5.57 1.17
N ASN A 159 -0.39 6.16 1.87
CA ASN A 159 -0.37 7.57 2.27
C ASN A 159 0.25 7.81 3.66
N ILE A 160 1.04 6.86 4.16
CA ILE A 160 1.60 6.82 5.52
C ILE A 160 2.96 7.51 5.57
#